data_AF-A0A9R0W0B3-F1
#
_entry.id   AF-A0A9R0W0B3-F1
#
_cell.length_a   1.000
_cell.length_b   1.000
_cell.length_c   1.000
_cell.angle_alpha   90.00
_cell.angle_beta   90.00
_cell.angle_gamma   90.00
#
_symmetry.space_group_name_H-M   'P 1'
#
loop_
_entity.id
_entity.type
_entity.pdbx_description
1 polymer ?
#
loop_
_entity_poly.entity_id
_entity_poly.type
_entity_poly.pdbx_seq_one_letter_code
_entity_poly.pdbx_strand_id
1 'polypeptide(L)'
;MIVFGGDSGNHLLDDTKILSLDKLTWDSVASKVRVSPGGRCAQFRPCKGHCLVPWDKTVILVGGKTEPSSDRISVWTFNTETEIWSHMEAKGDIPVVRSGHTVTRAGPVLILFGGEDTKGKKLHDLHMFDLKSLTWLPLNYKGAGPSPRSNHVAALYDDRILLIFGGQSKSKTLNDVHALDFETVCSIRFLQKKILLISY
;
A
#
# COMPACT_ATOMS: atom_id res chain seq x y z
N MET A 1 -11.50 -14.13 0.00
CA MET A 1 -10.37 -13.34 -0.55
C MET A 1 -10.93 -12.22 -1.41
N ILE A 2 -10.36 -11.02 -1.35
CA ILE A 2 -10.81 -9.86 -2.12
C ILE A 2 -9.74 -9.53 -3.16
N VAL A 3 -10.16 -9.30 -4.39
CA VAL A 3 -9.33 -8.86 -5.51
C VAL A 3 -9.95 -7.59 -6.07
N PHE A 4 -9.09 -6.62 -6.40
CA PHE A 4 -9.51 -5.38 -7.02
C PHE A 4 -8.59 -5.04 -8.19
N GLY A 5 -9.17 -4.51 -9.26
CA GLY A 5 -8.46 -3.93 -10.38
C GLY A 5 -7.54 -4.88 -11.13
N GLY A 6 -6.51 -4.34 -11.77
CA GLY A 6 -5.63 -5.08 -12.67
C GLY A 6 -5.63 -4.51 -14.09
N ASP A 7 -5.18 -5.33 -15.04
CA ASP A 7 -5.03 -4.96 -16.44
C ASP A 7 -5.54 -6.09 -17.32
N SER A 8 -6.52 -5.80 -18.18
CA SER A 8 -7.05 -6.76 -19.15
C SER A 8 -6.19 -6.92 -20.41
N GLY A 9 -5.15 -6.10 -20.55
CA GLY A 9 -4.39 -5.89 -21.78
C GLY A 9 -4.94 -4.76 -22.66
N ASN A 10 -6.23 -4.44 -22.52
CA ASN A 10 -6.90 -3.37 -23.27
C ASN A 10 -7.14 -2.11 -22.42
N HIS A 11 -7.48 -2.29 -21.15
CA HIS A 11 -7.75 -1.23 -20.19
C HIS A 11 -7.51 -1.71 -18.76
N LEU A 12 -7.30 -0.75 -17.86
CA LEU A 12 -7.25 -0.99 -16.42
C LEU A 12 -8.63 -1.36 -15.89
N LEU A 13 -8.66 -2.22 -14.87
CA LEU A 13 -9.89 -2.69 -14.25
C LEU A 13 -10.19 -1.93 -12.94
N ASP A 14 -11.47 -1.77 -12.62
CA ASP A 14 -12.03 -1.20 -11.39
C ASP A 14 -13.08 -2.11 -10.72
N ASP A 15 -13.10 -3.39 -11.10
CA ASP A 15 -14.01 -4.36 -10.53
C ASP A 15 -13.49 -4.90 -9.19
N THR A 16 -14.43 -5.19 -8.30
CA THR A 16 -14.15 -5.87 -7.03
C THR A 16 -14.67 -7.30 -7.11
N LYS A 17 -13.77 -8.28 -6.96
CA LYS A 17 -14.09 -9.70 -6.97
C LYS A 17 -13.87 -10.28 -5.59
N ILE A 18 -14.85 -11.06 -5.12
CA ILE A 18 -14.76 -11.75 -3.84
C ILE A 18 -14.79 -13.26 -4.11
N LEU A 19 -13.73 -13.94 -3.70
CA LEU A 19 -13.70 -15.40 -3.66
C LEU A 19 -14.16 -15.87 -2.28
N SER A 20 -15.31 -16.55 -2.25
CA SER A 20 -15.74 -17.32 -1.09
C SER A 20 -14.87 -18.58 -1.00
N LEU A 21 -14.10 -18.73 0.08
CA LEU A 21 -13.26 -19.92 0.26
C LEU A 21 -14.08 -21.13 0.70
N ASP A 22 -15.20 -20.93 1.38
CA ASP A 22 -16.09 -22.02 1.81
C ASP A 22 -16.81 -22.65 0.62
N LYS A 23 -17.23 -21.82 -0.35
CA LYS A 23 -17.97 -22.25 -1.54
C LYS A 23 -17.08 -22.46 -2.76
N LEU A 24 -15.86 -21.94 -2.74
CA LEU A 24 -14.95 -21.84 -3.89
C LEU A 24 -15.60 -21.17 -5.11
N THR A 25 -16.43 -20.14 -4.87
CA THR A 25 -17.11 -19.37 -5.91
C THR A 25 -16.62 -17.92 -5.94
N TRP A 26 -16.60 -17.36 -7.15
CA TRP A 26 -16.32 -15.95 -7.38
C TRP A 26 -17.63 -15.17 -7.48
N ASP A 27 -17.75 -14.17 -6.62
CA ASP A 27 -18.82 -13.19 -6.66
C ASP A 27 -18.27 -11.85 -7.15
N SER A 28 -19.05 -11.17 -8.00
CA SER A 28 -18.74 -9.81 -8.43
C SER A 28 -19.57 -8.85 -7.59
N VAL A 29 -18.88 -7.94 -6.90
CA VAL A 29 -19.54 -6.90 -6.12
C VAL A 29 -19.59 -5.65 -6.95
N ALA A 30 -20.79 -5.08 -7.12
CA ALA A 30 -20.92 -3.77 -7.75
C ALA A 30 -20.15 -2.75 -6.90
N SER A 31 -19.11 -2.14 -7.47
CA SER A 31 -18.27 -1.16 -6.78
C SER A 31 -19.09 0.07 -6.39
N LYS A 32 -19.67 0.07 -5.19
CA LYS A 32 -20.35 1.22 -4.62
C LYS A 32 -19.31 2.15 -4.02
N VAL A 33 -19.30 3.41 -4.44
CA VAL A 33 -18.35 4.42 -3.94
C VAL A 33 -19.12 5.40 -3.06
N ARG A 34 -18.64 5.62 -1.84
CA ARG A 34 -19.18 6.66 -0.96
C ARG A 34 -18.80 8.03 -1.49
N VAL A 35 -19.79 8.82 -1.87
CA VAL A 35 -19.60 10.21 -2.29
C VAL A 35 -19.44 11.09 -1.06
N SER A 36 -18.36 11.88 -0.99
CA SER A 36 -18.16 12.85 0.10
C SER A 36 -19.22 13.95 0.06
N PRO A 37 -19.75 14.42 1.21
CA PRO A 37 -20.64 15.58 1.28
C PRO A 37 -19.85 16.86 0.94
N GLY A 38 -19.72 17.15 -0.36
CA GLY A 38 -18.90 18.27 -0.84
C GLY A 38 -18.74 18.35 -2.37
N GLY A 39 -19.46 17.52 -3.13
CA GLY A 39 -19.60 17.65 -4.58
C GLY A 39 -18.38 17.28 -5.43
N ARG A 40 -17.21 17.01 -4.85
CA ARG A 40 -16.10 16.38 -5.58
C ARG A 40 -16.29 14.87 -5.54
N CYS A 41 -16.70 14.32 -6.66
CA CYS A 41 -16.71 12.88 -6.87
C CYS A 41 -15.26 12.38 -6.76
N ALA A 42 -14.88 11.81 -5.63
CA ALA A 42 -13.77 10.88 -5.63
C ALA A 42 -14.26 9.66 -6.42
N GLN A 43 -14.12 9.71 -7.74
CA GLN A 43 -14.42 8.57 -8.58
C GLN A 43 -13.31 7.56 -8.32
N PHE A 44 -13.69 6.40 -7.80
CA PHE A 44 -12.75 5.30 -7.64
C PHE A 44 -12.29 4.86 -9.03
N ARG A 45 -10.98 4.86 -9.25
CA ARG A 45 -10.41 4.74 -10.61
C ARG A 45 -9.91 3.33 -10.85
N PRO A 46 -10.02 2.84 -12.10
CA PRO A 46 -9.31 1.66 -12.51
C PRO A 46 -7.82 1.77 -12.21
N CYS A 47 -7.22 0.71 -11.66
CA CYS A 47 -5.82 0.76 -11.27
C CYS A 47 -5.11 -0.59 -11.28
N LYS A 48 -3.78 -0.56 -11.42
CA LYS A 48 -2.92 -1.75 -11.34
C LYS A 48 -1.65 -1.50 -10.54
N GLY A 49 -1.04 -2.58 -10.05
CA GLY A 49 0.21 -2.55 -9.29
C GLY A 49 0.10 -1.81 -7.95
N HIS A 50 -1.11 -1.77 -7.39
CA HIS A 50 -1.41 -1.29 -6.04
C HIS A 50 -1.14 -2.39 -5.01
N CYS A 51 -1.26 -2.05 -3.72
CA CYS A 51 -1.28 -3.04 -2.64
C CYS A 51 -2.63 -3.03 -1.94
N LEU A 52 -3.16 -4.22 -1.63
CA LEU A 52 -4.30 -4.41 -0.74
C LEU A 52 -3.79 -4.90 0.61
N VAL A 53 -4.15 -4.20 1.69
CA VAL A 53 -3.75 -4.55 3.06
C VAL A 53 -5.01 -4.78 3.90
N PRO A 54 -5.17 -5.94 4.54
CA PRO A 54 -6.30 -6.19 5.43
C PRO A 54 -6.22 -5.31 6.69
N TRP A 55 -7.37 -4.77 7.09
CA TRP A 55 -7.52 -3.93 8.27
C TRP A 55 -8.90 -4.16 8.90
N ASP A 56 -8.97 -5.03 9.91
CA ASP A 56 -10.23 -5.42 10.56
C ASP A 56 -11.28 -5.85 9.51
N LYS A 57 -12.45 -5.19 9.46
CA LYS A 57 -13.53 -5.42 8.49
C LYS A 57 -13.39 -4.63 7.19
N THR A 58 -12.18 -4.15 6.92
CA THR A 58 -11.88 -3.33 5.75
C THR A 58 -10.65 -3.85 5.03
N VAL A 59 -10.56 -3.56 3.74
CA VAL A 59 -9.34 -3.71 2.96
C VAL A 59 -8.88 -2.33 2.53
N ILE A 60 -7.62 -2.01 2.82
CA ILE A 60 -7.00 -0.74 2.45
C ILE A 60 -6.25 -0.93 1.13
N LEU A 61 -6.64 -0.19 0.10
CA LEU A 61 -5.90 -0.06 -1.14
C LEU A 61 -4.94 1.12 -1.06
N VAL A 62 -3.67 0.87 -1.38
CA VAL A 62 -2.63 1.89 -1.37
C VAL A 62 -1.93 1.95 -2.72
N GLY A 63 -2.12 3.07 -3.42
CA GLY A 63 -1.41 3.40 -4.66
C GLY A 63 -1.83 2.62 -5.90
N GLY A 64 -0.84 2.33 -6.74
CA GLY A 64 -1.06 1.82 -8.08
C GLY A 64 -1.08 2.93 -9.13
N LYS A 65 -0.92 2.52 -10.39
CA LYS A 65 -1.12 3.39 -11.56
C LYS A 65 -2.60 3.41 -11.89
N THR A 66 -3.18 4.60 -12.03
CA THR A 66 -4.60 4.83 -12.37
C THR A 66 -4.73 5.42 -13.76
N GLU A 67 -5.93 5.34 -14.33
CA GLU A 67 -6.31 6.05 -15.56
C GLU A 67 -7.54 6.94 -15.30
N PRO A 68 -7.44 8.29 -15.45
CA PRO A 68 -6.23 9.05 -15.74
C PRO A 68 -5.24 9.02 -14.56
N SER A 69 -3.95 9.30 -14.84
CA SER A 69 -2.89 9.28 -13.83
C SER A 69 -3.09 10.37 -12.77
N SER A 70 -2.60 10.11 -11.56
CA SER A 70 -2.46 11.06 -10.45
C SER A 70 -0.98 11.32 -10.19
N ASP A 71 -0.61 12.45 -9.60
CA ASP A 71 0.78 12.71 -9.21
C ASP A 71 1.15 12.09 -7.86
N ARG A 72 0.15 11.83 -7.01
CA ARG A 72 0.31 11.36 -5.64
C ARG A 72 -0.39 10.02 -5.44
N ILE A 73 0.15 9.23 -4.52
CA ILE A 73 -0.49 7.99 -4.09
C ILE A 73 -1.85 8.30 -3.45
N SER A 74 -2.85 7.46 -3.73
CA SER A 74 -4.16 7.54 -3.07
C SER A 74 -4.34 6.36 -2.13
N VAL A 75 -5.18 6.56 -1.12
CA VAL A 75 -5.55 5.54 -0.14
C VAL A 75 -7.07 5.39 -0.14
N TRP A 76 -7.53 4.16 -0.31
CA TRP A 76 -8.95 3.82 -0.35
C TRP A 76 -9.23 2.67 0.60
N THR A 77 -10.45 2.59 1.10
CA THR A 77 -10.90 1.46 1.91
C THR A 77 -12.17 0.86 1.37
N PHE A 78 -12.20 -0.45 1.27
CA PHE A 78 -13.40 -1.23 1.03
C PHE A 78 -13.89 -1.81 2.35
N ASN A 79 -15.10 -1.44 2.78
CA ASN A 79 -15.75 -2.09 3.91
C ASN A 79 -16.42 -3.38 3.44
N THR A 80 -16.08 -4.51 4.05
CA THR A 80 -16.53 -5.84 3.62
C THR A 80 -17.96 -6.17 4.02
N GLU A 81 -18.54 -5.44 4.97
CA GLU A 81 -19.94 -5.61 5.40
C GLU A 81 -20.89 -4.78 4.54
N THR A 82 -20.50 -3.54 4.23
CA THR A 82 -21.34 -2.63 3.44
C THR A 82 -21.07 -2.71 1.96
N GLU A 83 -19.95 -3.34 1.56
CA GLU A 83 -19.47 -3.41 0.18
C GLU A 83 -19.26 -2.03 -0.47
N ILE A 84 -18.72 -1.10 0.31
CA ILE A 84 -18.54 0.30 -0.10
C ILE A 84 -17.07 0.69 -0.06
N TRP A 85 -16.59 1.22 -1.19
CA TRP A 85 -15.31 1.92 -1.28
C TRP A 85 -15.44 3.35 -0.75
N SER A 86 -14.48 3.77 0.05
CA SER A 86 -14.37 5.14 0.59
C SER A 86 -12.96 5.66 0.42
N HIS A 87 -12.82 6.92 0.02
CA HIS A 87 -11.52 7.58 -0.07
C HIS A 87 -11.04 7.99 1.33
N MET A 88 -9.78 7.70 1.65
CA MET A 88 -9.11 8.23 2.84
C MET A 88 -8.38 9.51 2.48
N GLU A 89 -8.79 10.64 3.07
CA GLU A 89 -8.13 11.93 2.90
C GLU A 89 -6.78 11.94 3.62
N ALA A 90 -5.77 11.38 2.95
CA ALA A 90 -4.40 11.36 3.43
C ALA A 90 -3.79 12.76 3.39
N LYS A 91 -2.96 13.08 4.40
CA LYS A 91 -2.23 14.35 4.53
C LYS A 91 -0.75 14.11 4.85
N GLY A 92 0.01 15.21 4.95
CA GLY A 92 1.46 15.17 5.22
C GLY A 92 2.27 14.96 3.94
N ASP A 93 3.38 14.23 4.07
CA ASP A 93 4.34 13.96 2.99
C ASP A 93 3.86 12.82 2.10
N ILE A 94 2.69 13.01 1.47
CA ILE A 94 2.06 11.97 0.63
C ILE A 94 3.03 11.60 -0.52
N PRO A 95 3.45 10.33 -0.64
CA PRO A 95 4.40 9.88 -1.64
C PRO A 95 3.90 10.10 -3.07
N VAL A 96 4.85 10.20 -4.01
CA VAL A 96 4.53 10.18 -5.45
C VAL A 96 3.78 8.91 -5.84
N VAL A 97 2.92 9.02 -6.84
CA VAL A 97 2.25 7.87 -7.45
C VAL A 97 3.28 6.83 -7.86
N ARG A 98 2.94 5.55 -7.67
CA ARG A 98 3.86 4.44 -7.92
C ARG A 98 3.12 3.13 -8.07
N SER A 99 3.75 2.17 -8.76
CA SER A 99 3.30 0.79 -8.88
C SER A 99 4.39 -0.20 -8.53
N GLY A 100 4.01 -1.41 -8.12
CA GLY A 100 4.96 -2.47 -7.78
C GLY A 100 5.80 -2.14 -6.54
N HIS A 101 5.33 -1.20 -5.71
CA HIS A 101 5.78 -1.00 -4.34
C HIS A 101 5.21 -2.12 -3.46
N THR A 102 5.71 -2.18 -2.23
CA THR A 102 5.11 -3.02 -1.19
C THR A 102 4.53 -2.15 -0.09
N VAL A 103 3.48 -2.64 0.57
CA VAL A 103 2.89 -2.03 1.76
C VAL A 103 2.72 -3.12 2.81
N THR A 104 3.36 -2.93 3.97
CA THR A 104 3.32 -3.89 5.08
C THR A 104 2.71 -3.24 6.31
N ARG A 105 1.80 -3.94 7.00
CA ARG A 105 1.16 -3.45 8.22
C ARG A 105 2.08 -3.66 9.43
N ALA A 106 2.27 -2.64 10.25
CA ALA A 106 2.96 -2.68 11.54
C ALA A 106 2.08 -2.03 12.60
N GLY A 107 1.36 -2.81 13.42
CA GLY A 107 0.38 -2.26 14.35
C GLY A 107 -0.62 -1.29 13.67
N PRO A 108 -0.73 -0.01 14.09
CA PRO A 108 -1.63 0.99 13.51
C PRO A 108 -1.05 1.76 12.32
N VAL A 109 0.09 1.33 11.77
CA VAL A 109 0.74 2.02 10.66
C VAL A 109 0.93 1.10 9.45
N LEU A 110 0.98 1.71 8.26
CA LEU A 110 1.38 1.04 7.02
C LEU A 110 2.77 1.52 6.62
N ILE A 111 3.65 0.58 6.29
CA ILE A 111 5.00 0.85 5.81
C ILE A 111 5.04 0.62 4.31
N LEU A 112 5.31 1.67 3.54
CA LEU A 112 5.47 1.63 2.10
C LEU A 112 6.95 1.63 1.75
N PHE A 113 7.38 0.72 0.85
CA PHE A 113 8.75 0.71 0.34
C PHE A 113 8.80 0.62 -1.20
N GLY A 114 9.69 1.43 -1.78
CA GLY A 114 10.11 1.32 -3.17
C GLY A 114 8.99 1.54 -4.19
N GLY A 115 9.02 0.77 -5.27
CA GLY A 115 8.12 0.87 -6.42
C GLY A 115 8.73 1.62 -7.59
N GLU A 116 7.90 1.92 -8.58
CA GLU A 116 8.26 2.67 -9.78
C GLU A 116 7.27 3.79 -10.03
N ASP A 117 7.76 5.02 -10.23
CA ASP A 117 6.93 6.18 -10.53
C ASP A 117 6.39 6.18 -11.99
N THR A 118 5.62 7.21 -12.34
CA THR A 118 5.07 7.37 -13.70
C THR A 118 6.12 7.63 -14.77
N LYS A 119 7.35 8.00 -14.39
CA LYS A 119 8.48 8.26 -15.29
C LYS A 119 9.37 7.01 -15.46
N GLY A 120 8.98 5.87 -14.87
CA GLY A 120 9.78 4.64 -14.89
C GLY A 120 10.97 4.66 -13.93
N LYS A 121 11.06 5.66 -13.04
CA LYS A 121 12.13 5.70 -12.04
C LYS A 121 11.77 4.76 -10.90
N LYS A 122 12.64 3.78 -10.69
CA LYS A 122 12.58 2.90 -9.52
C LYS A 122 12.98 3.64 -8.25
N LEU A 123 12.31 3.33 -7.15
CA LEU A 123 12.39 4.02 -5.87
C LEU A 123 12.93 3.09 -4.78
N HIS A 124 13.51 3.68 -3.72
CA HIS A 124 14.03 2.99 -2.52
C HIS A 124 13.66 3.76 -1.24
N ASP A 125 12.73 4.71 -1.36
CA ASP A 125 12.23 5.48 -0.24
C ASP A 125 11.30 4.63 0.62
N LEU A 126 11.29 4.95 1.91
CA LEU A 126 10.47 4.30 2.92
C LEU A 126 9.53 5.36 3.49
N HIS A 127 8.25 5.02 3.59
CA HIS A 127 7.23 5.91 4.14
C HIS A 127 6.35 5.16 5.13
N MET A 128 5.86 5.89 6.12
CA MET A 128 4.88 5.41 7.07
C MET A 128 3.58 6.17 6.87
N PHE A 129 2.45 5.45 6.84
CA PHE A 129 1.12 6.02 6.94
C PHE A 129 0.51 5.67 8.30
N ASP A 130 0.23 6.67 9.12
CA ASP A 130 -0.51 6.48 10.36
C ASP A 130 -2.02 6.43 10.08
N LEU A 131 -2.64 5.28 10.36
CA LEU A 131 -4.07 5.07 10.12
C LEU A 131 -4.98 5.83 11.08
N LYS A 132 -4.47 6.26 12.26
CA LYS A 132 -5.23 7.08 13.21
C LYS A 132 -5.30 8.53 12.75
N SER A 133 -4.17 9.09 12.32
CA SER A 133 -4.08 10.50 11.93
C SER A 133 -4.30 10.73 10.43
N LEU A 134 -4.31 9.67 9.63
CA LEU A 134 -4.31 9.70 8.15
C LEU A 134 -3.14 10.50 7.58
N THR A 135 -1.96 10.38 8.19
CA THR A 135 -0.78 11.19 7.83
C THR A 135 0.35 10.31 7.30
N TRP A 136 0.90 10.68 6.14
CA TRP A 136 2.15 10.15 5.61
C TRP A 136 3.35 10.88 6.21
N LEU A 137 4.38 10.10 6.58
CA LEU A 137 5.65 10.57 7.10
C LEU A 137 6.80 9.81 6.43
N PRO A 138 7.86 10.49 5.96
CA PRO A 138 9.03 9.82 5.43
C PRO A 138 9.79 9.12 6.56
N LEU A 139 10.30 7.93 6.27
CA LEU A 139 11.18 7.19 7.17
C LEU A 139 12.60 7.16 6.60
N ASN A 140 13.55 7.59 7.41
CA ASN A 140 14.97 7.49 7.09
C ASN A 140 15.55 6.25 7.77
N TYR A 141 16.41 5.53 7.05
CA TYR A 141 17.22 4.45 7.60
C TYR A 141 18.71 4.78 7.43
N LYS A 142 19.55 4.16 8.25
CA LYS A 142 21.01 4.30 8.20
C LYS A 142 21.64 3.10 7.50
N GLY A 143 22.80 3.31 6.89
CA GLY A 143 23.56 2.26 6.22
C GLY A 143 23.17 2.05 4.76
N ALA A 144 23.77 1.04 4.13
CA ALA A 144 23.47 0.67 2.76
C ALA A 144 22.15 -0.12 2.73
N GLY A 145 21.06 0.56 2.38
CA GLY A 145 19.76 -0.09 2.18
C GLY A 145 19.62 -0.77 0.82
N PRO A 146 18.42 -1.31 0.53
CA PRO A 146 18.14 -1.92 -0.75
C PRO A 146 18.26 -0.89 -1.89
N SER A 147 18.87 -1.30 -3.00
CA SER A 147 18.87 -0.50 -4.23
C SER A 147 17.44 -0.15 -4.69
N PRO A 148 17.23 0.95 -5.43
CA PRO A 148 15.91 1.29 -5.99
C PRO A 148 15.30 0.13 -6.77
N ARG A 149 14.07 -0.27 -6.41
CA ARG A 149 13.45 -1.51 -6.90
C ARG A 149 11.92 -1.44 -6.95
N SER A 150 11.35 -2.18 -7.89
CA SER A 150 9.91 -2.46 -8.00
C SER A 150 9.66 -3.96 -8.14
N ASN A 151 8.42 -4.39 -7.99
CA ASN A 151 7.99 -5.79 -8.08
C ASN A 151 8.76 -6.74 -7.13
N HIS A 152 9.17 -6.21 -5.98
CA HIS A 152 9.78 -6.96 -4.88
C HIS A 152 8.68 -7.43 -3.91
N VAL A 153 9.05 -8.30 -2.97
CA VAL A 153 8.19 -8.66 -1.85
C VAL A 153 8.74 -8.09 -0.55
N ALA A 154 7.86 -7.77 0.38
CA ALA A 154 8.23 -7.36 1.73
C ALA A 154 7.32 -8.01 2.76
N ALA A 155 7.88 -8.31 3.93
CA ALA A 155 7.16 -8.88 5.05
C ALA A 155 7.72 -8.31 6.36
N LEU A 156 6.85 -8.14 7.35
CA LEU A 156 7.25 -7.71 8.69
C LEU A 156 7.31 -8.93 9.60
N TYR A 157 8.46 -9.10 10.25
CA TYR A 157 8.69 -10.12 11.25
C TYR A 157 8.70 -9.48 12.64
N ASP A 158 7.94 -10.07 13.56
CA ASP A 158 7.90 -9.67 14.98
C ASP A 158 7.55 -8.18 15.19
N ASP A 159 6.69 -7.62 14.33
CA ASP A 159 6.33 -6.19 14.31
C ASP A 159 7.53 -5.21 14.30
N ARG A 160 8.71 -5.69 13.89
CA ARG A 160 9.99 -5.02 14.12
C ARG A 160 10.91 -5.05 12.91
N ILE A 161 11.08 -6.21 12.28
CA ILE A 161 12.06 -6.41 11.22
C ILE A 161 11.34 -6.46 9.88
N LEU A 162 11.51 -5.43 9.06
CA LEU A 162 11.03 -5.42 7.69
C LEU A 162 12.02 -6.16 6.80
N LEU A 163 11.59 -7.31 6.27
CA LEU A 163 12.33 -8.08 5.27
C LEU A 163 11.90 -7.65 3.88
N ILE A 164 12.86 -7.45 2.98
CA ILE A 164 12.64 -7.13 1.57
C ILE A 164 13.43 -8.13 0.73
N PHE A 165 12.76 -8.79 -0.21
CA PHE A 165 13.40 -9.77 -1.09
C PHE A 165 13.18 -9.45 -2.57
N GLY A 166 14.28 -9.50 -3.31
CA GLY A 166 14.31 -9.49 -4.77
C GLY A 166 13.71 -8.24 -5.40
N GLY A 167 12.90 -8.47 -6.44
CA GLY A 167 12.36 -7.45 -7.32
C GLY A 167 13.26 -7.14 -8.51
N GLN A 168 13.08 -5.96 -9.10
CA GLN A 168 13.80 -5.55 -10.30
C GLN A 168 14.42 -4.18 -10.07
N SER A 169 15.66 -4.00 -10.49
CA SER A 169 16.36 -2.72 -10.52
C SER A 169 17.05 -2.50 -11.87
N LYS A 170 16.82 -1.35 -12.50
CA LYS A 170 17.21 -1.08 -13.89
C LYS A 170 16.77 -2.25 -14.79
N SER A 171 17.71 -2.97 -15.40
CA SER A 171 17.54 -4.15 -16.26
C SER A 171 17.93 -5.47 -15.56
N LYS A 172 18.02 -5.49 -14.22
CA LYS A 172 18.41 -6.68 -13.44
C LYS A 172 17.26 -7.15 -12.55
N THR A 173 17.03 -8.46 -12.56
CA THR A 173 16.27 -9.13 -11.50
C THR A 173 17.18 -9.32 -10.30
N LEU A 174 16.64 -9.09 -9.12
CA LEU A 174 17.33 -9.15 -7.85
C LEU A 174 16.93 -10.43 -7.11
N ASN A 175 17.89 -11.00 -6.38
CA ASN A 175 17.73 -12.17 -5.52
C ASN A 175 18.32 -11.92 -4.11
N ASP A 176 18.52 -10.65 -3.75
CA ASP A 176 19.04 -10.23 -2.46
C ASP A 176 17.93 -10.17 -1.40
N VAL A 177 18.30 -10.41 -0.15
CA VAL A 177 17.46 -10.19 1.03
C VAL A 177 18.04 -9.01 1.81
N HIS A 178 17.18 -8.07 2.18
CA HIS A 178 17.48 -6.97 3.09
C HIS A 178 16.61 -7.07 4.32
N ALA A 179 17.17 -6.73 5.48
CA ALA A 179 16.45 -6.64 6.74
C ALA A 179 16.63 -5.23 7.32
N LEU A 180 15.52 -4.57 7.61
CA LEU A 180 15.49 -3.29 8.29
C LEU A 180 14.86 -3.49 9.67
N ASP A 181 15.66 -3.32 10.71
CA ASP A 181 15.21 -3.42 12.09
C ASP A 181 14.76 -2.04 12.62
N PHE A 182 13.46 -1.88 12.89
CA PHE A 182 12.92 -0.63 13.41
C PHE A 182 13.39 -0.30 14.83
N GLU A 183 13.95 -1.24 15.59
CA GLU A 183 14.50 -0.97 16.92
C GLU A 183 15.85 -0.24 16.85
N THR A 184 16.76 -0.70 15.99
CA THR A 184 18.12 -0.14 15.85
C THR A 184 18.14 1.15 15.02
N VAL A 185 17.12 1.38 14.20
CA VAL A 185 17.01 2.56 13.33
C VAL A 185 16.48 3.79 14.08
N CYS A 186 15.96 3.66 15.31
CA CYS A 186 15.17 4.71 15.92
C CYS A 186 15.95 5.82 16.64
N SER A 187 16.09 6.96 15.95
CA SER A 187 15.75 8.27 16.55
C SER A 187 14.22 8.50 16.64
N ILE A 188 13.39 7.54 16.22
CA ILE A 188 11.93 7.67 16.16
C ILE A 188 11.27 6.93 17.34
N ARG A 189 11.32 7.54 18.53
CA ARG A 189 10.52 7.11 19.70
C ARG A 189 8.99 7.00 19.40
N PHE A 190 8.52 7.58 18.30
CA PHE A 190 7.11 7.59 17.90
C PHE A 190 6.59 6.30 17.27
N LEU A 191 7.41 5.59 16.48
CA LEU A 191 7.04 4.31 15.86
C LEU A 191 6.92 3.22 16.92
N GLN A 192 7.92 3.14 17.80
CA GLN A 192 7.89 2.26 18.97
C GLN A 192 6.67 2.52 19.85
N LYS A 193 6.38 3.78 20.23
CA LYS A 193 5.17 4.07 21.01
C LYS A 193 3.89 3.63 20.28
N LYS A 194 3.77 3.81 18.96
CA LYS A 194 2.55 3.40 18.24
C LYS A 194 2.43 1.89 18.04
N ILE A 195 3.55 1.17 17.91
CA ILE A 195 3.58 -0.29 17.76
C ILE A 195 3.41 -0.98 19.14
N LEU A 196 4.12 -0.52 20.18
CA LEU A 196 4.14 -1.13 21.52
C LEU A 196 2.94 -0.76 22.41
N LEU A 197 2.11 0.23 22.06
CA LEU A 197 0.94 0.62 22.86
C LEU A 197 -0.25 -0.37 22.80
N ILE A 198 -0.08 -1.57 22.23
CA ILE A 198 -1.16 -2.58 22.14
C ILE A 198 -0.68 -3.98 22.61
N SER A 199 0.46 -4.07 23.31
CA SER A 199 0.93 -5.33 23.92
C SER A 199 0.43 -5.57 25.35
N TYR A 200 -0.67 -4.93 25.78
CA TYR A 200 -1.36 -5.19 27.05
C TYR A 200 -2.87 -4.99 26.90
#